data_AF-A0A945I7Z4-F1
#
_entry.id   AF-A0A945I7Z4-F1
#
_cell.length_a   1.000
_cell.length_b   1.000
_cell.length_c   1.000
_cell.angle_alpha   90.00
_cell.angle_beta   90.00
_cell.angle_gamma   90.00
#
_symmetry.space_group_name_H-M   'P 1'
#
loop_
_entity.id
_entity.type
_entity.pdbx_description
1 polymer ?
#
loop_
_entity_poly.entity_id
_entity_poly.type
_entity_poly.pdbx_seq_one_letter_code
_entity_poly.pdbx_strand_id
1 'polypeptide(L)' 'MRYSIQYQETTGEWAIFDTGGGSGLVGICRSEEDALLEALNLEERSRVSGHYRTDDDRLSA' A
#
# COMPACT_ATOMS: atom_id res chain seq x y z
N MET A 1 8.46 0.12 -5.79
CA MET A 1 7.10 0.57 -5.40
C MET A 1 6.23 -0.66 -5.30
N ARG A 2 5.65 -0.92 -4.12
CA ARG A 2 4.73 -2.06 -3.89
C ARG A 2 3.30 -1.78 -4.36
N TYR A 3 2.98 -0.51 -4.57
CA TYR A 3 1.68 -0.05 -5.04
C TYR A 3 1.80 0.52 -6.45
N SER A 4 0.77 0.31 -7.26
CA SER A 4 0.64 0.86 -8.61
C SER A 4 -0.64 1.67 -8.70
N ILE A 5 -0.58 2.81 -9.40
CA ILE A 5 -1.71 3.72 -9.57
C ILE A 5 -2.14 3.68 -11.04
N GLN A 6 -3.44 3.57 -11.28
CA GLN A 6 -4.01 3.52 -12.63
C GLN A 6 -5.24 4.43 -12.71
N TYR A 7 -5.29 5.26 -13.76
CA TYR A 7 -6.47 6.05 -14.07
C TYR A 7 -7.56 5.16 -14.67
N GLN A 8 -8.78 5.27 -14.15
CA GLN A 8 -9.97 4.60 -14.66
C GLN A 8 -10.78 5.58 -15.51
N GLU A 9 -10.72 5.40 -16.82
CA GLU A 9 -11.46 6.25 -17.77
C GLU A 9 -12.98 6.16 -17.63
N THR A 10 -13.50 5.04 -17.09
CA THR A 10 -14.94 4.80 -16.92
C THR A 10 -15.55 5.62 -15.80
N THR A 11 -14.84 5.83 -14.69
CA THR A 11 -15.32 6.63 -13.55
C THR A 11 -14.61 7.97 -13.42
N GLY A 12 -13.51 8.18 -14.14
CA GLY A 12 -12.67 9.36 -14.05
C GLY A 12 -11.84 9.42 -12.77
N GLU A 13 -11.57 8.27 -12.15
CA GLU A 13 -10.94 8.15 -10.84
C GLU A 13 -9.57 7.45 -10.93
N TRP A 14 -8.75 7.58 -9.89
CA TRP A 14 -7.44 6.96 -9.78
C TRP A 14 -7.52 5.77 -8.82
N ALA A 15 -7.28 4.57 -9.33
CA ALA A 15 -7.28 3.33 -8.56
C ALA A 15 -5.85 2.97 -8.13
N ILE A 16 -5.71 2.53 -6.88
CA ILE A 16 -4.45 2.07 -6.30
C ILE A 16 -4.53 0.56 -6.13
N PHE A 17 -3.52 -0.15 -6.63
CA PHE A 17 -3.41 -1.60 -6.58
C PHE A 17 -2.18 -2.02 -5.78
N ASP A 18 -2.35 -2.98 -4.88
CA ASP A 18 -1.22 -3.67 -4.24
C ASP A 18 -0.65 -4.70 -5.21
N THR A 19 0.66 -4.61 -5.50
CA THR A 19 1.39 -5.56 -6.35
C THR A 19 2.27 -6.51 -5.53
N GLY A 20 2.14 -6.49 -4.19
CA GLY A 20 3.06 -7.15 -3.26
C GLY A 20 2.75 -8.61 -2.94
N GLY A 21 1.56 -9.13 -3.24
CA GLY A 21 1.20 -10.52 -2.92
C GLY A 21 -0.11 -11.03 -3.50
N GLY A 22 -1.01 -10.14 -3.90
CA GLY A 22 -2.19 -10.46 -4.68
C GLY A 22 -2.71 -9.15 -5.24
N SER A 23 -2.77 -9.02 -6.56
CA SER A 23 -3.23 -7.80 -7.22
C SER A 23 -4.62 -7.43 -6.75
N GLY A 24 -4.69 -6.57 -5.74
CA GLY A 24 -5.89 -6.21 -5.02
C GLY A 24 -6.05 -4.70 -5.05
N LEU A 25 -7.25 -4.25 -5.41
CA LEU A 25 -7.63 -2.85 -5.29
C LEU A 25 -7.59 -2.47 -3.80
N VAL A 26 -6.76 -1.48 -3.47
CA VAL A 26 -6.57 -1.00 -2.09
C VAL A 26 -7.14 0.38 -1.86
N GLY A 27 -7.32 1.18 -2.92
CA GLY A 27 -7.90 2.52 -2.80
C GLY A 27 -8.40 3.07 -4.14
N ILE A 28 -9.31 4.04 -4.07
CA ILE A 28 -9.79 4.83 -5.21
C ILE A 28 -9.80 6.29 -4.76
N CYS A 29 -9.15 7.16 -5.53
CA CYS A 29 -9.05 8.59 -5.27
C CYS A 29 -9.57 9.37 -6.47
N ARG A 30 -10.02 10.61 -6.25
CA ARG A 30 -10.52 11.48 -7.33
C ARG A 30 -9.43 12.24 -8.09
N SER A 31 -8.26 12.39 -7.47
CA SER A 31 -7.12 13.15 -8.02
C SER A 31 -5.86 12.30 -8.00
N GLU A 32 -4.98 12.55 -8.98
CA GLU A 32 -3.69 11.86 -9.08
C GLU A 32 -2.83 12.09 -7.83
N GLU A 33 -2.76 13.35 -7.37
CA GLU A 33 -1.98 13.76 -6.21
C GLU A 33 -2.39 13.00 -4.94
N ASP A 34 -3.70 12.83 -4.75
CA ASP A 34 -4.29 12.14 -3.60
C ASP A 34 -3.98 10.64 -3.65
N ALA A 35 -4.07 10.04 -4.85
CA ALA A 35 -3.68 8.65 -5.08
C ALA A 35 -2.19 8.41 -4.83
N LEU A 36 -1.34 9.38 -5.19
CA LEU A 36 0.10 9.31 -4.99
C LEU A 36 0.46 9.36 -3.50
N LEU A 37 -0.14 10.31 -2.78
CA LEU A 37 0.00 10.45 -1.32
C LEU A 37 -0.43 9.19 -0.59
N GLU A 38 -1.57 8.62 -0.99
CA GLU A 38 -2.09 7.40 -0.38
C GLU A 38 -1.20 6.18 -0.68
N ALA A 39 -0.70 6.03 -1.91
CA ALA A 39 0.24 4.98 -2.27
C ALA A 39 1.58 5.08 -1.50
N LEU A 40 2.10 6.30 -1.30
CA LEU A 40 3.28 6.56 -0.48
C LEU A 40 3.04 6.21 1.00
N ASN A 41 1.88 6.59 1.54
CA ASN A 41 1.49 6.27 2.91
C ASN A 41 1.36 4.75 3.11
N LEU A 42 0.73 4.05 2.17
CA LEU A 42 0.63 2.60 2.17
C LEU A 42 2.02 1.93 2.11
N GLU A 43 2.95 2.45 1.30
CA GLU A 43 4.32 1.97 1.24
C GLU A 43 5.05 2.15 2.57
N GLU A 44 4.91 3.32 3.21
CA GLU A 44 5.50 3.59 4.52
C GLU A 44 4.93 2.65 5.59
N ARG A 45 3.60 2.54 5.67
CA ARG A 45 2.92 1.64 6.62
C ARG A 45 3.35 0.20 6.43
N SER A 46 3.48 -0.25 5.19
CA SER A 46 3.96 -1.59 4.86
C SER A 46 5.41 -1.83 5.33
N ARG A 47 6.27 -0.80 5.32
CA ARG A 47 7.65 -0.88 5.83
C ARG A 47 7.67 -0.96 7.35
N VAL A 48 6.82 -0.18 8.02
CA VAL A 48 6.74 -0.16 9.49
C VAL A 48 6.11 -1.45 10.04
N SER A 49 5.07 -1.99 9.39
CA SER A 49 4.44 -3.24 9.81
C SER A 49 5.33 -4.48 9.66
N GLY A 50 6.33 -4.43 8.77
CA GLY A 50 7.34 -5.48 8.64
C GLY A 50 8.34 -5.54 9.79
N HIS A 51 8.37 -4.52 10.66
CA HIS A 51 9.38 -4.40 11.72
C HIS A 51 8.96 -5.03 13.07
N TYR A 52 7.72 -5.52 13.20
CA TYR A 52 7.17 -6.13 14.42
C TYR A 52 7.18 -7.67 14.39
N ARG A 53 8.26 -8.31 13.90
CA ARG A 53 8.32 -9.79 13.92
C ARG A 53 9.64 -10.42 14.35
N THR A 54 10.48 -9.70 15.09
CA THR A 54 11.67 -10.31 15.68
C THR A 54 12.05 -9.64 17.01
N ASP A 55 11.25 -9.81 18.06
CA ASP A 55 11.77 -9.59 19.44
C ASP A 55 11.04 -10.39 20.52
N ASP A 56 10.47 -11.57 20.20
CA ASP A 56 9.79 -12.41 21.21
C ASP A 56 10.19 -13.89 21.12
N ASP A 57 11.49 -14.17 20.93
CA ASP A 57 12.00 -15.55 21.01
C ASP A 57 13.39 -15.60 21.65
N ARG A 58 13.64 -14.90 22.77
CA ARG A 58 14.90 -15.06 23.55
C ARG A 58 14.78 -14.93 25.07
N LEU A 59 13.60 -15.18 25.66
CA LEU A 59 13.44 -15.26 27.13
C LEU A 59 12.87 -16.63 27.56
N SER A 60 13.61 -17.69 27.26
CA SER A 60 13.49 -18.97 27.98
C SER A 60 14.74 -19.82 27.74
N ALA A 61 15.69 -19.76 28.67
CA ALA A 61 16.52 -20.87 29.18
C ALA A 61 17.65 -20.31 30.05
#